data_AF-A0A962IDF1-F1
#
_entry.id   AF-A0A962IDF1-F1
#
_cell.length_a   1.000
_cell.length_b   1.000
_cell.length_c   1.000
_cell.angle_alpha   90.00
_cell.angle_beta   90.00
_cell.angle_gamma   90.00
#
_symmetry.space_group_name_H-M   'P 1'
#
loop_
_entity.id
_entity.type
_entity.pdbx_description
1 polymer ?
#
loop_
_entity_poly.entity_id
_entity_poly.type
_entity_poly.pdbx_seq_one_letter_code
_entity_poly.pdbx_strand_id
1 'polypeptide(L)'
;MSVSRKTLLSLVVASGLLAGAVAHAEDLAALEAAAREEGMLTTIALPHDWCGYGGVIEGFKTKYPWITVNELNPDAGSADELE
;
A
#
# COMPACT_ATOMS: atom_id res chain seq x y z
N MET A 1 -10.99 -51.52 -27.54
CA MET A 1 -10.97 -50.16 -28.13
C MET A 1 -10.03 -49.30 -27.31
N SER A 2 -8.91 -48.90 -27.90
CA SER A 2 -7.81 -48.18 -27.25
C SER A 2 -8.20 -46.71 -27.05
N VAL A 3 -8.21 -46.23 -25.81
CA VAL A 3 -8.41 -44.81 -25.50
C VAL A 3 -7.08 -44.09 -25.75
N SER A 4 -7.06 -43.25 -26.79
CA SER A 4 -5.85 -42.54 -27.23
C SER A 4 -5.48 -41.43 -26.25
N ARG A 5 -4.23 -41.42 -25.79
CA ARG A 5 -3.61 -40.45 -24.84
C ARG A 5 -3.67 -38.98 -25.30
N LYS A 6 -4.18 -38.72 -26.51
CA LYS A 6 -4.25 -37.38 -27.12
C LYS A 6 -5.48 -36.57 -26.69
N THR A 7 -6.48 -37.16 -26.03
CA THR A 7 -7.71 -36.43 -25.65
C THR A 7 -7.60 -35.69 -24.31
N LEU A 8 -6.49 -35.84 -23.57
CA LEU A 8 -6.29 -35.25 -22.23
C LEU A 8 -5.69 -33.83 -22.22
N LEU A 9 -5.35 -33.26 -23.39
CA LEU A 9 -4.54 -32.02 -23.45
C LEU A 9 -5.31 -30.71 -23.70
N SER A 10 -6.62 -30.71 -23.88
CA SER A 10 -7.33 -29.50 -24.34
C SER A 10 -8.19 -28.77 -23.29
N LEU A 11 -8.13 -29.15 -22.00
CA LEU A 11 -8.99 -28.54 -20.98
C LEU A 11 -8.25 -27.76 -19.87
N VAL A 12 -7.02 -27.30 -20.12
CA VAL A 12 -6.24 -26.54 -19.12
C VAL A 12 -6.03 -25.07 -19.50
N VAL A 13 -6.31 -24.65 -20.73
CA VAL A 13 -5.99 -23.29 -21.21
C VAL A 13 -7.23 -22.38 -21.24
N ALA A 14 -7.99 -22.33 -20.14
CA ALA A 14 -9.08 -21.34 -20.01
C ALA A 14 -9.18 -20.66 -18.63
N SER A 15 -8.43 -21.10 -17.62
CA SER A 15 -8.51 -20.52 -16.27
C SER A 15 -7.59 -19.31 -16.05
N GLY A 16 -6.73 -18.96 -17.00
CA GLY A 16 -5.70 -17.92 -16.83
C GLY A 16 -6.14 -16.47 -17.11
N LEU A 17 -7.36 -16.23 -17.57
CA LEU A 17 -7.83 -14.91 -18.03
C LEU A 17 -8.80 -14.20 -17.06
N LEU A 18 -8.92 -14.70 -15.83
CA LEU A 18 -9.51 -13.93 -14.71
C LEU A 18 -8.46 -13.24 -13.84
N ALA A 19 -7.20 -13.16 -14.29
CA ALA A 19 -6.20 -12.25 -13.73
C ALA A 19 -6.42 -10.80 -14.17
N GLY A 20 -7.68 -10.42 -14.42
CA GLY A 20 -8.06 -9.02 -14.36
C GLY A 20 -7.70 -8.57 -12.97
N ALA A 21 -6.82 -7.57 -12.86
CA ALA A 21 -6.64 -6.80 -11.65
C ALA A 21 -8.01 -6.24 -11.27
N VAL A 22 -8.78 -7.03 -10.53
CA VAL A 22 -9.84 -6.51 -9.70
C VAL A 22 -9.10 -5.54 -8.80
N ALA A 23 -9.30 -4.25 -9.05
CA ALA A 23 -9.02 -3.23 -8.07
C ALA A 23 -9.95 -3.53 -6.88
N HIS A 24 -9.54 -4.50 -6.05
CA HIS A 24 -10.10 -4.66 -4.75
C HIS A 24 -9.63 -3.43 -3.99
N ALA A 25 -10.57 -2.66 -3.47
CA ALA A 25 -10.28 -1.91 -2.27
C ALA A 25 -9.75 -2.95 -1.28
N GLU A 26 -8.44 -2.93 -1.00
CA GLU A 26 -7.91 -3.80 0.04
C GLU A 26 -8.74 -3.54 1.30
N ASP A 27 -9.17 -4.62 1.95
CA ASP A 27 -9.91 -4.51 3.19
C ASP A 27 -9.05 -3.67 4.15
N LEU A 28 -9.60 -2.55 4.63
CA LEU A 28 -8.88 -1.66 5.55
C LEU A 28 -8.39 -2.42 6.77
N ALA A 29 -9.09 -3.47 7.20
CA ALA A 29 -8.64 -4.34 8.29
C ALA A 29 -7.35 -5.10 7.95
N ALA A 30 -7.19 -5.56 6.71
CA ALA A 30 -5.98 -6.23 6.25
C ALA A 30 -4.79 -5.25 6.19
N LEU A 31 -5.03 -4.04 5.69
CA LEU A 31 -4.02 -2.96 5.69
C LEU A 31 -3.60 -2.55 7.11
N GLU A 32 -4.55 -2.40 8.03
CA GLU A 32 -4.26 -2.07 9.43
C GLU A 32 -3.47 -3.18 10.15
N ALA A 33 -3.74 -4.45 9.81
CA ALA A 33 -2.98 -5.58 10.33
C ALA A 33 -1.53 -5.55 9.83
N ALA A 34 -1.31 -5.38 8.52
CA ALA A 34 0.02 -5.26 7.94
C ALA A 34 0.80 -4.06 8.51
N ALA A 35 0.17 -2.88 8.59
CA ALA A 35 0.79 -1.68 9.15
C ALA A 35 1.13 -1.82 10.64
N ARG A 36 0.40 -2.66 11.39
CA ARG A 36 0.74 -3.00 12.78
C ARG A 36 1.97 -3.89 12.87
N GLU A 37 2.18 -4.78 11.92
CA GLU A 37 3.40 -5.59 11.84
C GLU A 37 4.62 -4.73 11.48
N GLU A 38 4.47 -3.74 10.59
CA GLU A 38 5.53 -2.78 10.25
C GLU A 38 5.83 -1.78 11.38
N GLY A 39 4.78 -1.28 12.05
CA GLY A 39 4.89 -0.48 13.27
C GLY A 39 5.38 0.97 13.10
N MET A 40 5.75 1.41 11.90
CA MET A 40 6.24 2.77 11.66
C MET A 40 5.86 3.31 10.28
N LEU A 41 5.43 4.56 10.24
CA LEU A 41 5.27 5.36 9.04
C LEU A 41 6.37 6.44 9.03
N THR A 42 7.14 6.52 7.94
CA THR A 42 8.10 7.63 7.75
C THR A 42 7.56 8.62 6.72
N THR A 43 7.53 9.90 7.07
CA THR A 43 7.22 11.02 6.16
C THR A 43 8.48 11.82 5.86
N ILE A 44 8.57 12.43 4.68
CA ILE A 44 9.71 13.27 4.27
C ILE A 44 9.15 14.54 3.65
N ALA A 45 9.69 15.71 4.02
CA ALA A 45 9.33 16.99 3.42
C ALA A 45 7.82 17.28 3.46
N LEU A 46 7.20 17.03 4.61
CA LEU A 46 5.77 17.22 4.83
C LEU A 46 5.52 18.29 5.91
N PRO A 47 5.53 19.59 5.55
CA PRO A 47 5.36 20.67 6.51
C PRO A 47 3.98 20.63 7.16
N HIS A 48 3.90 20.92 8.46
CA HIS A 48 2.64 20.83 9.21
C HIS A 48 1.66 21.95 8.87
N ASP A 49 2.16 23.11 8.46
CA ASP A 49 1.37 24.28 8.08
C ASP A 49 0.91 24.23 6.61
N TRP A 50 1.41 23.28 5.83
CA TRP A 50 1.03 23.11 4.44
C TRP A 50 -0.24 22.26 4.31
N CYS A 51 -1.27 22.81 3.67
CA CYS A 51 -2.50 22.09 3.30
C CYS A 51 -3.19 21.32 4.46
N GLY A 52 -2.92 21.68 5.71
CA GLY A 52 -3.48 21.02 6.90
C GLY A 52 -2.83 19.70 7.29
N TYR A 53 -1.61 19.39 6.81
CA TYR A 53 -0.92 18.14 7.13
C TYR A 53 -0.68 17.93 8.64
N GLY A 54 -0.46 19.00 9.42
CA GLY A 54 -0.33 18.86 10.87
C GLY A 54 -1.57 18.22 11.51
N GLY A 55 -2.77 18.62 11.09
CA GLY A 55 -4.02 18.02 11.56
C GLY A 55 -4.20 16.57 11.11
N VAL A 56 -3.77 16.25 9.87
CA VAL A 56 -3.83 14.88 9.34
C VAL A 56 -2.89 13.96 10.10
N ILE A 57 -1.65 14.40 10.36
CA ILE A 57 -0.63 13.62 11.07
C ILE A 57 -1.05 13.37 12.52
N GLU A 58 -1.53 14.39 13.22
CA GLU A 58 -2.01 14.24 14.60
C GLU A 58 -3.28 13.39 14.69
N GLY A 59 -4.19 13.53 13.72
CA GLY A 59 -5.34 12.64 13.58
C GLY A 59 -4.93 11.18 13.34
N PHE A 60 -3.90 10.94 12.52
CA PHE A 60 -3.35 9.61 12.26
C PHE A 60 -2.72 9.01 13.52
N LYS A 61 -1.85 9.75 14.22
CA LYS A 61 -1.24 9.33 15.50
C LYS A 61 -2.31 8.98 16.54
N THR A 62 -3.38 9.76 16.60
CA THR A 62 -4.52 9.52 17.49
C THR A 62 -5.29 8.25 17.13
N LYS A 63 -5.54 8.03 15.82
CA LYS A 63 -6.29 6.87 15.34
C LYS A 63 -5.49 5.57 15.46
N TYR A 64 -4.17 5.65 15.26
CA TYR A 64 -3.27 4.51 15.22
C TYR A 64 -2.08 4.70 16.18
N PRO A 65 -2.32 4.71 17.50
CA PRO A 65 -1.29 5.03 18.50
C PRO A 65 -0.16 4.01 18.60
N TRP A 66 -0.28 2.85 17.94
CA TRP A 66 0.76 1.83 17.85
C TRP A 66 1.71 2.03 16.66
N ILE A 67 1.40 2.94 15.72
CA ILE A 67 2.27 3.27 14.60
C ILE A 67 3.10 4.49 14.98
N THR A 68 4.42 4.32 14.99
CA THR A 68 5.34 5.45 15.16
C THR A 68 5.34 6.28 13.89
N VAL A 69 5.13 7.60 13.98
CA VAL A 69 5.30 8.51 12.84
C VAL A 69 6.67 9.17 12.95
N ASN A 70 7.58 8.79 12.05
CA ASN A 70 8.94 9.31 11.95
C ASN A 70 8.99 10.39 10.86
N GLU A 71 9.11 11.65 11.26
CA GLU A 71 9.02 12.79 10.35
C GLU A 71 10.43 13.29 10.00
N LEU A 72 10.90 12.98 8.80
CA LEU A 72 12.23 13.35 8.33
C LEU A 72 12.19 14.68 7.60
N ASN A 73 12.86 15.68 8.16
CA ASN A 73 13.02 17.01 7.58
C ASN A 73 11.67 17.57 7.05
N PRO A 74 10.66 17.80 7.92
CA PRO A 74 9.33 18.21 7.48
C PRO A 74 9.34 19.54 6.72
N ASP A 75 10.30 20.41 7.00
CA ASP A 75 10.42 21.74 6.36
C ASP A 75 11.29 21.73 5.10
N ALA A 76 11.74 20.57 4.63
CA ALA A 76 12.57 20.47 3.42
C ALA A 76 11.82 21.05 2.21
N GLY A 77 12.43 22.01 1.53
CA GLY A 77 11.89 22.62 0.32
C GLY A 77 12.72 22.26 -0.90
N SER A 78 12.10 22.23 -2.09
CA SER A 78 12.85 22.15 -3.36
C SER A 78 13.81 23.32 -3.59
N ALA A 79 13.74 24.36 -2.76
CA ALA A 79 14.69 25.47 -2.73
C ALA A 79 16.07 25.04 -2.17
N ASP A 80 16.13 24.03 -1.31
CA ASP A 80 17.38 23.53 -0.71
C ASP A 80 18.19 22.66 -1.69
N GLU A 81 17.64 22.33 -2.87
CA GLU A 81 18.26 21.49 -3.92
C GLU A 81 18.97 22.32 -5.01
N LEU A 82 19.03 23.66 -4.88
CA LEU A 82 19.61 24.58 -5.87
C LEU A 82 21.05 25.04 -5.57
N GLU A 83 21.71 24.45 -4.57
CA GLU A 83 23.11 24.74 -4.22
C GLU A 83 24.14 24.00 -5.08
#